data_AF-A0A2N9AHM5-F1
#
_entry.id   AF-A0A2N9AHM5-F1
#
_cell.length_a   1.000
_cell.length_b   1.000
_cell.length_c   1.000
_cell.angle_alpha   90.00
_cell.angle_beta   90.00
_cell.angle_gamma   90.00
#
_symmetry.space_group_name_H-M   'P 1'
#
loop_
_entity.id
_entity.type
_entity.pdbx_description
1 polymer ?
#
loop_
_entity_poly.entity_id
_entity_poly.type
_entity_poly.pdbx_seq_one_letter_code
_entity_poly.pdbx_strand_id
1 'polypeptide(L)'
;MSNRTEARVSAVLSGQAQPEAAWRDDFHARKAERRQHFERYVKGWKLQTCTACSGLGLYDHNRSPRCGCCNGTGKMRVAPSTALPRTEGA
;
A
#
# COMPACT_ATOMS: atom_id res chain seq x y z
N MET A 1 20.41 -48.07 -19.63
CA MET A 1 20.69 -46.73 -20.19
C MET A 1 19.36 -46.13 -20.61
N SER A 2 18.65 -45.51 -19.66
CA SER A 2 17.32 -44.96 -19.91
C SER A 2 17.47 -43.65 -20.68
N ASN A 3 17.00 -43.66 -21.92
CA ASN A 3 17.18 -42.56 -22.86
C ASN A 3 16.49 -41.29 -22.34
N ARG A 4 17.32 -40.28 -22.04
CA ARG A 4 16.93 -38.94 -21.56
C ARG A 4 15.95 -38.21 -22.50
N THR A 5 15.79 -38.71 -23.72
CA THR A 5 14.91 -38.19 -24.76
C THR A 5 13.44 -38.54 -24.55
N GLU A 6 13.09 -39.69 -23.97
CA GLU A 6 11.67 -40.08 -23.80
C GLU A 6 10.98 -39.29 -22.68
N ALA A 7 11.72 -38.94 -21.62
CA ALA A 7 11.20 -38.13 -20.52
C ALA A 7 10.81 -36.70 -20.94
N ARG A 8 11.43 -36.15 -21.99
CA ARG A 8 11.09 -34.81 -22.51
C ARG A 8 9.82 -34.80 -23.35
N VAL A 9 9.50 -35.89 -24.03
CA VAL A 9 8.30 -35.98 -24.89
C VAL A 9 7.03 -36.16 -24.03
N SER A 10 7.11 -36.90 -22.92
CA SER A 10 5.98 -37.08 -21.99
C SER A 10 5.56 -35.79 -21.26
N ALA A 11 6.50 -34.87 -21.02
CA ALA A 11 6.19 -33.58 -20.39
C ALA A 11 5.40 -32.63 -21.32
N VAL A 12 5.57 -32.77 -22.64
CA VAL A 12 4.84 -31.96 -23.64
C VAL A 12 3.39 -32.45 -23.82
N LEU A 13 3.12 -33.74 -23.56
CA LEU A 13 1.78 -34.36 -23.65
C LEU A 13 0.95 -34.23 -22.37
N SER A 14 1.56 -33.75 -21.28
CA SER A 14 0.82 -33.38 -20.07
C SER A 14 0.21 -32.01 -20.31
N GLY A 15 -1.00 -31.97 -20.86
CA GLY A 15 -1.79 -30.78 -21.16
C GLY A 15 -1.94 -29.83 -19.97
N GLN A 16 -0.89 -29.11 -19.65
CA GLN A 16 -0.93 -27.94 -18.80
C GLN A 16 -1.41 -26.81 -19.69
N ALA A 17 -2.75 -26.77 -19.85
CA ALA A 17 -3.47 -25.58 -20.25
C ALA A 17 -2.88 -24.42 -19.43
N GLN A 18 -2.06 -23.62 -20.09
CA GLN A 18 -1.59 -22.36 -19.53
C GLN A 18 -2.88 -21.61 -19.19
N PRO A 19 -3.12 -21.18 -17.94
CA PRO A 19 -4.33 -20.47 -17.61
C PRO A 19 -4.30 -19.14 -18.34
N GLU A 20 -4.90 -19.15 -19.53
CA GLU A 20 -5.04 -18.05 -20.47
C GLU A 20 -6.09 -17.05 -19.96
N ALA A 21 -5.89 -16.59 -18.73
CA ALA A 21 -6.59 -15.48 -18.11
C ALA A 21 -5.84 -14.88 -16.90
N ALA A 22 -4.54 -15.12 -16.72
CA ALA A 22 -3.76 -14.50 -15.63
C ALA A 22 -3.68 -12.96 -15.69
N TRP A 23 -4.27 -12.34 -16.72
CA TRP A 23 -4.34 -10.89 -16.93
C TRP A 23 -5.76 -10.31 -16.79
N ARG A 24 -6.76 -11.13 -16.49
CA ARG A 24 -8.12 -10.70 -16.16
C ARG A 24 -8.39 -10.89 -14.69
N ASP A 25 -7.58 -10.25 -13.85
CA ASP A 25 -8.04 -9.93 -12.51
C ASP A 25 -9.31 -9.10 -12.67
N ASP A 26 -10.44 -9.75 -12.38
CA ASP A 26 -11.77 -9.18 -12.53
C ASP A 26 -11.75 -7.74 -11.99
N PHE A 27 -12.17 -6.78 -12.82
CA PHE A 27 -12.07 -5.36 -12.48
C PHE A 27 -12.76 -5.07 -11.14
N HIS A 28 -13.86 -5.76 -10.83
CA HIS A 28 -14.55 -5.64 -9.56
C HIS A 28 -13.73 -6.23 -8.42
N ALA A 29 -13.08 -7.39 -8.62
CA ALA A 29 -12.19 -7.98 -7.62
C ALA A 29 -11.05 -7.02 -7.22
N ARG A 30 -10.34 -6.40 -8.18
CA ARG A 30 -9.28 -5.42 -7.89
C ARG A 30 -9.80 -4.16 -7.18
N LYS A 31 -11.02 -3.72 -7.53
CA LYS A 31 -11.66 -2.57 -6.87
C LYS A 31 -12.09 -2.91 -5.44
N ALA A 32 -12.58 -4.13 -5.21
CA ALA A 32 -12.94 -4.63 -3.89
C ALA A 32 -11.71 -4.73 -2.97
N GLU A 33 -10.59 -5.26 -3.48
CA GLU A 33 -9.34 -5.34 -2.73
C GLU A 33 -8.83 -3.95 -2.32
N ARG A 34 -8.76 -2.99 -3.26
CA ARG A 34 -8.36 -1.60 -2.94
C ARG A 34 -9.28 -0.95 -1.92
N ARG A 35 -10.58 -1.23 -1.98
CA ARG A 35 -11.56 -0.76 -1.00
C ARG A 35 -11.29 -1.36 0.37
N GLN A 36 -11.11 -2.68 0.47
CA GLN A 36 -10.81 -3.36 1.73
C GLN A 36 -9.51 -2.84 2.37
N HIS A 37 -8.47 -2.64 1.56
CA HIS A 37 -7.21 -2.04 2.02
C HIS A 37 -7.42 -0.62 2.56
N PHE A 38 -8.17 0.22 1.84
CA PHE A 38 -8.49 1.57 2.30
C PHE A 38 -9.26 1.55 3.61
N GLU A 39 -10.31 0.74 3.71
CA GLU A 39 -11.16 0.66 4.90
C GLU A 39 -10.40 0.17 6.13
N ARG A 40 -9.50 -0.80 5.96
CA ARG A 40 -8.75 -1.40 7.07
C ARG A 40 -7.57 -0.55 7.53
N TYR A 41 -6.80 0.02 6.60
CA TYR A 41 -5.49 0.59 6.92
C TYR A 41 -5.37 2.10 6.69
N VAL A 42 -6.20 2.69 5.83
CA VAL A 42 -6.06 4.11 5.43
C VAL A 42 -7.15 4.98 6.03
N LYS A 43 -8.36 4.43 6.21
CA LYS A 43 -9.51 5.16 6.73
C LYS A 43 -9.20 5.73 8.11
N GLY A 44 -9.47 7.02 8.29
CA GLY A 44 -9.29 7.72 9.56
C GLY A 44 -7.90 8.33 9.79
N TRP A 45 -6.89 7.99 8.99
CA TRP A 45 -5.59 8.67 9.05
C TRP A 45 -5.74 10.10 8.54
N LYS A 46 -5.34 11.07 9.37
CA LYS A 46 -5.41 12.49 9.05
C LYS A 46 -4.02 13.04 8.78
N LEU A 47 -3.90 13.90 7.78
CA LEU A 47 -2.69 14.68 7.56
C LEU A 47 -2.76 15.93 8.42
N GLN A 48 -1.87 16.04 9.40
CA GLN A 48 -1.68 17.23 10.21
C GLN A 48 -0.41 17.95 9.79
N THR A 49 -0.29 19.22 10.17
CA THR A 49 0.96 19.95 10.01
C THR A 49 2.08 19.27 10.78
N CYS A 50 3.26 19.16 10.15
CA CYS A 50 4.42 18.60 10.82
C CYS A 50 4.84 19.52 11.96
N THR A 51 4.94 18.98 13.17
CA THR A 51 5.32 19.74 14.38
C THR A 51 6.79 20.14 14.38
N ALA A 52 7.66 19.39 13.71
CA ALA A 52 9.10 19.65 13.71
C ALA A 52 9.52 20.80 12.77
N CYS A 53 8.80 21.02 11.67
CA CYS A 53 9.09 22.11 10.73
C CYS A 53 7.91 23.09 10.58
N SER A 54 6.91 22.98 11.45
CA SER A 54 5.69 23.81 11.43
C SER A 54 5.00 23.91 10.06
N GLY A 55 5.07 22.83 9.27
CA GLY A 55 4.47 22.79 7.93
C GLY A 55 5.38 23.19 6.77
N LEU A 56 6.59 23.68 7.01
CA LEU A 56 7.50 24.16 5.95
C LEU A 56 8.15 23.02 5.15
N GLY A 57 8.28 21.83 5.76
CA GLY A 57 8.97 20.69 5.16
C GLY A 57 10.51 20.79 5.22
N LEU A 58 11.05 21.87 5.76
CA LEU A 58 12.47 22.23 5.69
C LEU A 58 12.88 22.85 7.04
N TYR A 59 14.17 22.78 7.39
CA TYR A 59 14.66 23.32 8.66
C TYR A 59 15.21 24.75 8.57
N ASP A 60 15.69 25.19 7.40
CA ASP A 60 16.36 26.48 7.24
C ASP A 60 15.72 27.37 6.16
N HIS A 61 16.22 28.60 6.07
CA HIS A 61 15.80 29.59 5.06
C HIS A 61 16.23 29.23 3.63
N ASN A 62 17.33 28.50 3.47
CA ASN A 62 17.84 28.06 2.16
C ASN A 62 17.18 26.79 1.66
N ARG A 63 16.16 26.28 2.36
CA ARG A 63 15.39 25.10 1.98
C ARG A 63 16.21 23.81 1.95
N SER A 64 17.19 23.67 2.84
CA SER A 64 18.05 22.50 3.01
C SER A 64 18.52 22.33 4.48
N PRO A 65 18.40 21.14 5.09
CA PRO A 65 17.92 19.88 4.54
C PRO A 65 16.39 19.72 4.68
N ARG A 66 15.86 18.70 4.02
CA ARG A 66 14.46 18.29 4.20
C ARG A 66 14.21 17.90 5.65
N CYS A 67 13.04 18.29 6.17
CA CYS A 67 12.62 17.90 7.49
C CYS A 67 12.49 16.38 7.56
N GLY A 68 13.31 15.73 8.40
CA GLY A 68 13.33 14.28 8.55
C GLY A 68 12.03 13.71 9.13
N CYS A 69 11.29 14.50 9.91
CA CYS A 69 10.01 14.05 10.50
C CYS A 69 8.89 13.91 9.46
N CYS A 70 8.88 14.77 8.43
CA CYS A 70 7.86 14.72 7.36
C CYS A 70 8.44 14.42 5.97
N ASN A 71 9.72 14.07 5.88
CA ASN A 71 10.47 13.86 4.64
C ASN A 71 10.29 14.96 3.59
N GLY A 72 10.18 16.22 4.01
CA GLY A 72 9.99 17.35 3.10
C GLY A 72 8.55 17.69 2.73
N THR A 73 7.55 16.96 3.22
CA THR A 73 6.14 17.17 2.82
C THR A 73 5.42 18.26 3.63
N GLY A 74 5.99 18.66 4.76
CA GLY A 74 5.36 19.58 5.72
C GLY A 74 4.15 18.98 6.47
N LYS A 75 3.79 17.72 6.19
CA LYS A 75 2.62 17.07 6.79
C LYS A 75 3.01 15.75 7.43
N MET A 76 2.44 15.47 8.58
CA MET A 76 2.58 14.19 9.29
C MET A 76 1.25 13.44 9.27
N ARG A 77 1.32 12.11 9.10
CA ARG A 77 0.15 11.25 9.24
C ARG A 77 -0.08 10.97 10.71
N VAL A 78 -1.26 11.35 11.20
CA VAL A 78 -1.70 11.08 12.57
C VAL A 78 -2.72 9.96 12.51
N ALA A 79 -2.49 8.93 13.32
CA ALA A 79 -3.40 7.80 13.45
C ALA A 79 -4.78 8.31 13.91
N PRO A 80 -5.88 7.69 13.45
CA PRO A 80 -7.20 7.99 14.01
C PRO A 80 -7.14 7.77 15.51
N SER A 81 -7.38 8.81 16.30
CA SER A 81 -7.55 8.62 17.73
C SER A 81 -8.79 7.78 17.95
N THR A 82 -8.67 6.70 18.71
CA THR A 82 -9.80 6.02 19.36
C THR A 82 -10.33 6.90 20.48
N ALA A 83 -10.53 8.19 20.22
CA ALA A 83 -11.20 9.05 21.16
C ALA A 83 -12.62 8.50 21.26
N LEU A 84 -12.89 7.84 22.38
CA LEU A 84 -14.24 7.49 22.81
C LEU A 84 -15.14 8.73 22.59
N PRO A 85 -16.42 8.54 22.22
CA PRO A 85 -17.33 9.66 22.05
C PRO A 85 -17.22 10.54 23.29
N ARG A 86 -16.91 11.83 23.10
CA ARG A 86 -16.91 12.79 24.19
C ARG A 86 -18.33 12.82 24.73
N THR A 87 -18.57 12.14 25.84
CA THR A 87 -19.80 12.31 26.62
C THR A 87 -19.68 13.67 27.32
N GLU A 88 -19.97 14.73 26.58
CA GLU A 88 -20.15 16.05 27.16
C GLU A 88 -21.53 16.07 27.82
N GLY A 89 -21.57 16.03 29.15
CA GLY A 89 -22.81 16.09 29.92
C GLY A 89 -22.66 15.61 31.36
N ALA A 90 -22.26 16.51 32.25
CA ALA A 90 -22.56 16.48 33.68
C ALA A 90 -22.69 17.92 34.17
#